data_AF-A0A2N2ELT3-F1
#
_entry.id   AF-A0A2N2ELT3-F1
#
_cell.length_a   1.000
_cell.length_b   1.000
_cell.length_c   1.000
_cell.angle_alpha   90.00
_cell.angle_beta   90.00
_cell.angle_gamma   90.00
#
_symmetry.space_group_name_H-M   'P 1'
#
loop_
_entity.id
_entity.type
_entity.pdbx_description
1 polymer ?
#
loop_
_entity_poly.entity_id
_entity_poly.type
_entity_poly.pdbx_seq_one_letter_code
_entity_poly.pdbx_strand_id
1 'polypeptide(L)'
;MTETTWIIAGAWISAGLTIFLFSFLYKDNPFFKMAEHLYLGAGMGWWFQVYLYSIWKPKVFEPLLGGDFFVLIPALLGLSLVTQFIPKISWISRYGFTFMMGYGAGMEIPAKLSTDFMSQIAGTIMPFSLMASMSGFDILNALIVAAGTICVLFYFFFSVEHKGSVKKISNVGIYFLMIYFGAAFGNTVMARFSLLYGRFDDLNTSAAASNFYATQIILAAIAAYFLIHSFMGKKGQAEEAH
;
A
#
# COMPACT_ATOMS: atom_id res chain seq x y z
N MET A 1 15.64 -21.26 28.81
CA MET A 1 15.24 -19.85 28.58
C MET A 1 13.73 -19.83 28.53
N THR A 2 13.08 -19.08 29.42
CA THR A 2 11.62 -19.11 29.60
C THR A 2 10.92 -18.30 28.50
N GLU A 3 9.68 -18.66 28.15
CA GLU A 3 8.88 -17.95 27.13
C GLU A 3 8.81 -16.43 27.38
N THR A 4 8.79 -16.03 28.66
CA THR A 4 8.83 -14.64 29.09
C THR A 4 10.07 -13.89 28.60
N THR A 5 11.24 -14.54 28.55
CA THR A 5 12.47 -13.90 28.04
C THR A 5 12.36 -13.58 26.56
N TRP A 6 11.72 -14.45 25.77
CA TRP A 6 11.51 -14.21 24.34
C TRP A 6 10.50 -13.09 24.08
N ILE A 7 9.45 -12.99 24.90
CA ILE A 7 8.46 -11.91 24.82
C ILE A 7 9.14 -10.56 25.11
N ILE A 8 9.97 -10.49 26.15
CA ILE A 8 10.71 -9.28 26.50
C ILE A 8 11.69 -8.93 25.38
N ALA A 9 12.48 -9.88 24.88
CA ALA A 9 13.39 -9.63 23.76
C ALA A 9 12.65 -9.12 22.51
N GLY A 10 11.48 -9.69 22.21
CA GLY A 10 10.61 -9.24 21.13
C GLY A 10 10.11 -7.81 21.34
N ALA A 11 9.71 -7.43 22.56
CA ALA A 11 9.29 -6.07 22.90
C ALA A 11 10.43 -5.05 22.67
N TRP A 12 11.65 -5.38 23.08
CA TRP A 12 12.84 -4.54 22.86
C TRP A 12 13.15 -4.34 21.39
N ILE A 13 13.10 -5.41 20.59
CA ILE A 13 13.33 -5.33 19.13
C ILE A 13 12.22 -4.51 18.45
N SER A 14 10.96 -4.76 18.80
CA SER A 14 9.81 -4.06 18.24
C SER A 14 9.84 -2.56 18.56
N ALA A 15 10.06 -2.20 19.83
CA ALA A 15 10.18 -0.81 20.26
C ALA A 15 11.39 -0.13 19.61
N GLY A 16 12.54 -0.80 19.56
CA GLY A 16 13.76 -0.30 18.93
C GLY A 16 13.58 0.04 17.46
N LEU A 17 13.05 -0.91 16.67
CA LEU A 17 12.79 -0.70 15.24
C LEU A 17 11.76 0.40 15.00
N THR A 18 10.70 0.46 15.82
CA THR A 18 9.68 1.51 15.72
C THR A 18 10.28 2.90 15.97
N ILE A 19 11.10 3.06 17.01
CA ILE A 19 11.76 4.33 17.31
C ILE A 19 12.80 4.68 16.24
N PHE A 20 13.57 3.71 15.74
CA PHE A 20 14.56 3.94 14.67
C PHE A 20 13.88 4.45 13.39
N LEU A 21 12.71 3.90 13.03
CA LEU A 21 11.91 4.40 11.92
C LEU A 21 11.39 5.82 12.19
N PHE A 22 10.87 6.11 13.39
CA PHE A 22 10.43 7.47 13.75
C PHE A 22 11.57 8.49 13.81
N SER A 23 12.81 8.06 14.02
CA SER A 23 13.97 8.95 14.02
C SER A 23 14.14 9.71 12.69
N PHE A 24 13.57 9.21 11.59
CA PHE A 24 13.49 9.95 10.32
C PHE A 24 12.87 11.35 10.47
N LEU A 25 11.93 11.53 11.39
CA LEU A 25 11.28 12.82 11.65
C LEU A 25 12.28 13.91 12.07
N TYR A 26 13.41 13.53 12.66
CA TYR A 26 14.45 14.45 13.08
C TYR A 26 15.42 14.82 11.96
N LYS A 27 15.75 13.86 11.06
CA LYS A 27 16.54 13.93 9.81
C LYS A 27 17.00 12.51 9.41
N ASP A 28 17.57 12.36 8.20
CA ASP A 28 18.28 11.14 7.79
C ASP A 28 19.43 10.82 8.76
N ASN A 29 19.27 9.74 9.52
CA ASN A 29 20.21 9.34 10.56
C ASN A 29 20.62 7.85 10.38
N PRO A 30 21.76 7.42 10.98
CA PRO A 30 22.23 6.05 10.84
C PRO A 30 21.25 4.98 11.36
N PHE A 31 20.48 5.29 12.42
CA PHE A 31 19.50 4.35 13.00
C PHE A 31 18.34 4.09 12.04
N PHE A 32 17.81 5.15 11.42
CA PHE A 32 16.79 5.05 10.39
C PHE A 32 17.27 4.22 9.21
N LYS A 33 18.47 4.51 8.67
CA LYS A 33 19.05 3.74 7.55
C LYS A 33 19.23 2.26 7.88
N MET A 34 19.65 1.94 9.11
CA MET A 34 19.76 0.56 9.56
C MET A 34 18.39 -0.15 9.56
N ALA A 35 17.37 0.49 10.14
CA ALA A 35 16.02 -0.05 10.17
C ALA A 35 15.43 -0.18 8.75
N GLU A 36 15.67 0.80 7.88
CA GLU A 36 15.26 0.80 6.48
C GLU A 36 15.90 -0.35 5.71
N HIS A 37 17.22 -0.53 5.78
CA HIS A 37 17.92 -1.63 5.09
C HIS A 37 17.51 -3.00 5.63
N LEU A 38 17.30 -3.14 6.94
CA LEU A 38 16.78 -4.38 7.52
C LEU A 38 15.39 -4.71 6.99
N TYR A 39 14.49 -3.72 7.00
CA TYR A 39 13.11 -3.88 6.53
C TYR A 39 13.05 -4.21 5.03
N LEU A 40 13.74 -3.42 4.20
CA LEU A 40 13.82 -3.66 2.75
C LEU A 40 14.50 -4.99 2.44
N GLY A 41 15.57 -5.33 3.15
CA GLY A 41 16.28 -6.60 2.98
C GLY A 41 15.41 -7.81 3.32
N ALA A 42 14.71 -7.78 4.44
CA ALA A 42 13.77 -8.84 4.82
C ALA A 42 12.62 -8.97 3.81
N GLY A 43 12.05 -7.84 3.38
CA GLY A 43 10.99 -7.81 2.36
C GLY A 43 11.46 -8.39 1.02
N MET A 44 12.62 -7.95 0.53
CA MET A 44 13.20 -8.46 -0.72
C MET A 44 13.56 -9.95 -0.62
N GLY A 45 14.05 -10.41 0.53
CA GLY A 45 14.33 -11.82 0.78
C GLY A 45 13.06 -12.68 0.73
N TRP A 46 11.97 -12.22 1.35
CA TRP A 46 10.68 -12.89 1.26
C TRP A 46 10.16 -12.94 -0.17
N TRP A 47 10.18 -11.80 -0.89
CA TRP A 47 9.79 -11.75 -2.30
C TRP A 47 10.61 -12.71 -3.14
N PHE A 48 11.94 -12.75 -2.97
CA PHE A 48 12.83 -13.66 -3.70
C PHE A 48 12.45 -15.13 -3.47
N GLN A 49 12.17 -15.52 -2.22
CA GLN A 49 11.69 -16.85 -1.89
C GLN A 49 10.35 -17.15 -2.60
N VAL A 50 9.38 -16.24 -2.54
CA VAL A 50 8.08 -16.41 -3.21
C VAL A 50 8.26 -16.57 -4.72
N TYR A 51 9.08 -15.75 -5.36
CA TYR A 51 9.32 -15.86 -6.81
C TYR A 51 9.99 -17.19 -7.17
N LEU A 52 11.01 -17.61 -6.43
CA LEU A 52 11.69 -18.87 -6.72
C LEU A 52 10.77 -20.08 -6.58
N TYR A 53 10.04 -20.17 -5.47
CA TYR A 53 9.28 -21.38 -5.14
C TYR A 53 7.85 -21.38 -5.69
N SER A 54 7.20 -20.22 -5.81
CA SER A 54 5.82 -20.13 -6.27
C SER A 54 5.69 -19.82 -7.76
N ILE A 55 6.75 -19.32 -8.40
CA ILE A 55 6.71 -18.92 -9.82
C ILE A 55 7.74 -19.69 -10.63
N TRP A 56 9.03 -19.52 -10.36
CA TRP A 56 10.09 -20.08 -11.21
C TRP A 56 10.11 -21.61 -11.20
N LYS A 57 10.09 -22.22 -10.01
CA LYS A 57 10.09 -23.67 -9.89
C LYS A 57 8.89 -24.34 -10.59
N PRO A 58 7.63 -24.02 -10.24
CA PRO A 58 6.48 -24.72 -10.82
C PRO A 58 6.14 -24.27 -12.24
N LYS A 59 6.41 -23.02 -12.64
CA LYS A 59 6.00 -22.50 -13.95
C LYS A 59 7.11 -22.52 -14.99
N VAL A 60 8.38 -22.68 -14.59
CA VAL A 60 9.52 -22.71 -15.51
C VAL A 60 10.28 -24.02 -15.39
N PHE A 61 10.86 -24.33 -14.23
CA PHE A 61 11.77 -25.48 -14.10
C PHE A 61 11.06 -26.84 -14.21
N GLU A 62 9.93 -27.02 -13.51
CA GLU A 62 9.18 -28.29 -13.52
C GLU A 62 8.62 -28.64 -14.93
N PRO A 63 7.99 -27.70 -15.68
CA PRO A 63 7.54 -27.96 -17.05
C PRO A 63 8.70 -28.23 -18.02
N LEU A 64 9.82 -27.52 -17.89
CA LEU A 64 11.00 -27.75 -18.72
C LEU A 64 11.59 -29.15 -18.51
N LEU A 65 11.65 -29.60 -17.24
CA LEU A 65 12.08 -30.97 -16.91
C LEU A 65 11.06 -32.02 -17.38
N GLY A 66 9.78 -31.65 -17.44
CA GLY A 66 8.69 -32.46 -18.01
C GLY A 66 8.66 -32.51 -19.55
N GLY A 67 9.58 -31.83 -20.24
CA GLY A 67 9.67 -31.80 -21.69
C GLY A 67 8.76 -30.78 -22.38
N ASP A 68 8.10 -29.90 -21.62
CA ASP A 68 7.31 -28.80 -22.19
C ASP A 68 8.19 -27.58 -22.49
N PHE A 69 8.66 -27.52 -23.73
CA PHE A 69 9.48 -26.42 -24.22
C PHE A 69 8.67 -25.15 -24.54
N PHE A 70 7.32 -25.19 -24.56
CA PHE A 70 6.53 -23.98 -24.82
C PHE A 70 6.75 -22.90 -23.76
N VAL A 71 7.13 -23.31 -22.55
CA VAL A 71 7.45 -22.43 -21.42
C VAL A 71 8.69 -21.56 -21.68
N LEU A 72 9.55 -21.92 -22.65
CA LEU A 72 10.67 -21.07 -23.05
C LEU A 72 10.21 -19.72 -23.62
N ILE A 73 9.08 -19.67 -24.33
CA ILE A 73 8.58 -18.43 -24.92
C ILE A 73 8.27 -17.38 -23.83
N PRO A 74 7.39 -17.65 -22.84
CA PRO A 74 7.14 -16.71 -21.75
C PRO A 74 8.36 -16.51 -20.85
N ALA A 75 9.24 -17.50 -20.67
CA ALA A 75 10.47 -17.34 -19.89
C ALA A 75 11.44 -16.35 -20.56
N LEU A 76 11.64 -16.45 -21.87
CA LEU A 76 12.47 -15.51 -22.64
C LEU A 76 11.87 -14.12 -22.66
N LEU A 77 10.56 -13.99 -22.81
CA LEU A 77 9.86 -12.70 -22.69
C LEU A 77 9.99 -12.12 -21.28
N GLY A 78 9.95 -12.94 -20.23
CA GLY A 78 10.21 -12.50 -18.86
C GLY A 78 11.66 -12.03 -18.66
N LEU A 79 12.63 -12.79 -19.15
CA LEU A 79 14.06 -12.41 -19.12
C LEU A 79 14.33 -11.14 -19.92
N SER A 80 13.59 -10.90 -20.99
CA SER A 80 13.68 -9.67 -21.79
C SER A 80 13.48 -8.42 -20.94
N LEU A 81 12.66 -8.49 -19.87
CA LEU A 81 12.43 -7.37 -18.96
C LEU A 81 13.69 -6.95 -18.19
N VAL A 82 14.59 -7.89 -17.90
CA VAL A 82 15.85 -7.58 -17.19
C VAL A 82 16.76 -6.67 -18.02
N THR A 83 16.63 -6.69 -19.35
CA THR A 83 17.40 -5.82 -20.25
C THR A 83 17.12 -4.32 -20.01
N GLN A 84 16.04 -3.97 -19.30
CA GLN A 84 15.73 -2.58 -18.94
C GLN A 84 16.84 -1.91 -18.13
N PHE A 85 17.60 -2.67 -17.34
CA PHE A 85 18.71 -2.15 -16.53
C PHE A 85 19.97 -1.85 -17.34
N ILE A 86 20.02 -2.25 -18.61
CA ILE A 86 21.17 -2.05 -19.50
C ILE A 86 20.75 -1.09 -20.62
N PRO A 87 21.11 0.21 -20.56
CA PRO A 87 20.60 1.22 -21.49
C PRO A 87 20.78 0.86 -22.98
N LYS A 88 21.87 0.15 -23.33
CA LYS A 88 22.19 -0.24 -24.72
C LYS A 88 21.21 -1.24 -25.33
N ILE A 89 20.65 -2.15 -24.52
CA ILE A 89 19.75 -3.23 -25.00
C ILE A 89 18.33 -3.11 -24.44
N SER A 90 18.04 -2.02 -23.71
CA SER A 90 16.75 -1.77 -23.07
C SER A 90 15.55 -1.85 -24.02
N TRP A 91 15.72 -1.61 -25.33
CA TRP A 91 14.65 -1.76 -26.32
C TRP A 91 14.04 -3.17 -26.37
N ILE A 92 14.80 -4.21 -26.01
CA ILE A 92 14.35 -5.60 -25.97
C ILE A 92 13.24 -5.79 -24.91
N SER A 93 13.30 -5.06 -23.79
CA SER A 93 12.28 -5.10 -22.74
C SER A 93 10.88 -4.72 -23.22
N ARG A 94 10.78 -3.92 -24.31
CA ARG A 94 9.49 -3.47 -24.87
C ARG A 94 8.61 -4.65 -25.28
N TYR A 95 9.18 -5.73 -25.82
CA TYR A 95 8.43 -6.93 -26.20
C TYR A 95 7.81 -7.61 -24.97
N GLY A 96 8.60 -7.79 -23.91
CA GLY A 96 8.11 -8.30 -22.63
C GLY A 96 6.98 -7.43 -22.06
N PHE A 97 7.15 -6.10 -22.08
CA PHE A 97 6.12 -5.17 -21.61
C PHE A 97 4.84 -5.22 -22.43
N THR A 98 4.92 -5.29 -23.77
CA THR A 98 3.73 -5.41 -24.63
C THR A 98 2.97 -6.71 -24.38
N PHE A 99 3.70 -7.83 -24.18
CA PHE A 99 3.07 -9.10 -23.85
C PHE A 99 2.40 -9.06 -22.47
N MET A 100 3.09 -8.52 -21.46
CA MET A 100 2.55 -8.38 -20.10
C MET A 100 1.32 -7.48 -20.08
N MET A 101 1.33 -6.36 -20.82
CA MET A 101 0.19 -5.46 -20.92
C MET A 101 -0.98 -6.09 -21.67
N GLY A 102 -0.73 -6.80 -22.77
CA GLY A 102 -1.78 -7.51 -23.53
C GLY A 102 -2.42 -8.63 -22.72
N TYR A 103 -1.61 -9.48 -22.08
CA TYR A 103 -2.07 -10.53 -21.18
C TYR A 103 -2.83 -9.95 -19.97
N GLY A 104 -2.26 -8.93 -19.32
CA GLY A 104 -2.86 -8.27 -18.17
C GLY A 104 -4.20 -7.65 -18.51
N ALA A 105 -4.29 -6.87 -19.59
CA ALA A 105 -5.55 -6.28 -20.04
C ALA A 105 -6.56 -7.35 -20.47
N GLY A 106 -6.12 -8.41 -21.17
CA GLY A 106 -6.97 -9.50 -21.61
C GLY A 106 -7.60 -10.30 -20.47
N MET A 107 -6.92 -10.39 -19.32
CA MET A 107 -7.44 -11.04 -18.11
C MET A 107 -8.27 -10.07 -17.25
N GLU A 108 -7.75 -8.86 -17.01
CA GLU A 108 -8.36 -7.89 -16.10
C GLU A 108 -9.65 -7.28 -16.65
N ILE A 109 -9.73 -6.95 -17.95
CA ILE A 109 -10.90 -6.28 -18.52
C ILE A 109 -12.15 -7.18 -18.39
N PRO A 110 -12.15 -8.44 -18.87
CA PRO A 110 -13.32 -9.31 -18.73
C PRO A 110 -13.63 -9.63 -17.27
N ALA A 111 -12.60 -9.85 -16.44
CA ALA A 111 -12.78 -10.14 -15.02
C ALA A 111 -13.49 -8.98 -14.31
N LYS A 112 -12.97 -7.75 -14.39
CA LYS A 112 -13.57 -6.57 -13.76
C LYS A 112 -14.94 -6.23 -14.31
N LEU A 113 -15.18 -6.46 -15.61
CA LEU A 113 -16.52 -6.31 -16.17
C LEU A 113 -17.49 -7.33 -15.59
N SER A 114 -17.08 -8.59 -15.45
CA SER A 114 -17.94 -9.65 -14.92
C SER A 114 -18.12 -9.57 -13.40
N THR A 115 -17.15 -9.04 -12.66
CA THR A 115 -17.20 -8.95 -11.19
C THR A 115 -17.61 -7.56 -10.74
N ASP A 116 -16.73 -6.58 -10.89
CA ASP A 116 -16.85 -5.29 -10.21
C ASP A 116 -18.00 -4.48 -10.81
N PHE A 117 -18.09 -4.44 -12.14
CA PHE A 117 -19.14 -3.71 -12.84
C PHE A 117 -20.52 -4.33 -12.59
N MET A 118 -20.64 -5.66 -12.73
CA MET A 118 -21.88 -6.36 -12.40
C MET A 118 -22.26 -6.21 -10.92
N SER A 119 -21.30 -6.28 -10.01
CA SER A 119 -21.54 -6.10 -8.57
C SER A 119 -21.98 -4.68 -8.24
N GLN A 120 -21.47 -3.65 -8.92
CA GLN A 120 -21.90 -2.26 -8.72
C GLN A 120 -23.34 -2.04 -9.23
N ILE A 121 -23.69 -2.60 -10.39
CA ILE A 121 -25.06 -2.55 -10.92
C ILE A 121 -26.01 -3.30 -9.98
N ALA A 122 -25.67 -4.54 -9.61
CA ALA A 122 -26.46 -5.35 -8.71
C ALA A 122 -26.61 -4.67 -7.34
N GLY A 123 -25.53 -4.13 -6.78
CA GLY A 123 -25.55 -3.41 -5.50
C GLY A 123 -26.44 -2.16 -5.51
N THR A 124 -26.60 -1.51 -6.66
CA THR A 124 -27.50 -0.35 -6.81
C THR A 124 -28.96 -0.79 -6.99
N ILE A 125 -29.24 -1.93 -7.63
CA ILE A 125 -30.60 -2.37 -8.00
C ILE A 125 -31.21 -3.32 -6.95
N MET A 126 -30.42 -4.22 -6.38
CA MET A 126 -30.88 -5.28 -5.47
C MET A 126 -31.69 -4.76 -4.27
N PRO A 127 -31.34 -3.62 -3.62
CA PRO A 127 -32.14 -3.07 -2.52
C PRO A 127 -33.61 -2.82 -2.91
N PHE A 128 -33.89 -2.44 -4.16
CA PHE A 128 -35.25 -2.19 -4.62
C PHE A 128 -36.10 -3.46 -4.72
N SER A 129 -35.47 -4.62 -4.94
CA SER A 129 -36.17 -5.91 -4.95
C SER A 129 -36.61 -6.39 -3.57
N LEU A 130 -35.94 -5.91 -2.51
CA LEU A 130 -36.18 -6.29 -1.12
C LEU A 130 -36.99 -5.24 -0.34
N MET A 131 -37.50 -4.22 -1.03
CA MET A 131 -38.15 -3.05 -0.43
C MET A 131 -39.28 -3.40 0.54
N ALA A 132 -40.05 -4.47 0.27
CA ALA A 132 -41.15 -4.93 1.13
C ALA A 132 -40.69 -5.41 2.53
N SER A 133 -39.40 -5.77 2.67
CA SER A 133 -38.80 -6.28 3.91
C SER A 133 -37.86 -5.28 4.60
N MET A 134 -37.70 -4.07 4.04
CA MET A 134 -36.74 -3.07 4.51
C MET A 134 -37.38 -2.04 5.45
N SER A 135 -36.57 -1.45 6.33
CA SER A 135 -37.01 -0.30 7.12
C SER A 135 -37.15 0.95 6.24
N GLY A 136 -37.97 1.92 6.67
CA GLY A 136 -38.14 3.17 5.92
C GLY A 136 -36.82 3.94 5.70
N PHE A 137 -35.88 3.85 6.65
CA PHE A 137 -34.55 4.45 6.51
C PHE A 137 -33.68 3.74 5.46
N ASP A 138 -33.75 2.41 5.39
CA ASP A 138 -32.99 1.65 4.40
C ASP A 138 -33.50 1.91 2.97
N ILE A 139 -34.81 2.06 2.80
CA ILE A 139 -35.43 2.43 1.52
C ILE A 139 -34.97 3.83 1.09
N LEU A 140 -34.93 4.78 2.02
CA LEU A 140 -34.42 6.13 1.75
C LEU A 140 -32.94 6.08 1.35
N ASN A 141 -32.11 5.28 2.02
CA ASN A 141 -30.71 5.10 1.66
C ASN A 141 -30.56 4.55 0.24
N ALA A 142 -31.30 3.48 -0.09
CA ALA A 142 -31.30 2.91 -1.44
C ALA A 142 -31.68 3.95 -2.52
N LEU A 143 -32.69 4.78 -2.26
CA LEU A 143 -33.09 5.87 -3.15
C LEU A 143 -32.00 6.94 -3.31
N ILE A 144 -31.35 7.35 -2.22
CA ILE A 144 -30.24 8.32 -2.26
C ILE A 144 -29.08 7.77 -3.10
N VAL A 145 -28.70 6.51 -2.89
CA VAL A 145 -27.62 5.87 -3.65
C VAL A 145 -27.99 5.81 -5.13
N ALA A 146 -29.19 5.35 -5.48
CA ALA A 146 -29.62 5.28 -6.88
C ALA A 146 -29.68 6.66 -7.55
N ALA A 147 -30.27 7.65 -6.88
CA ALA A 147 -30.34 9.02 -7.38
C ALA A 147 -28.94 9.64 -7.54
N GLY A 148 -28.05 9.42 -6.56
CA GLY A 148 -26.65 9.85 -6.61
C GLY A 148 -25.93 9.24 -7.80
N THR A 149 -26.03 7.92 -7.99
CA THR A 149 -25.44 7.21 -9.14
C THR A 149 -25.92 7.80 -10.47
N ILE A 150 -27.21 8.02 -10.64
CA ILE A 150 -27.76 8.64 -11.87
C ILE A 150 -27.20 10.05 -12.08
N CYS A 151 -27.18 10.89 -11.04
CA CYS A 151 -26.63 12.25 -11.14
C CYS A 151 -25.14 12.25 -11.53
N VAL A 152 -24.36 11.33 -10.97
CA VAL A 152 -22.93 11.16 -11.29
C VAL A 152 -22.73 10.67 -12.73
N LEU A 153 -23.56 9.74 -13.21
CA LEU A 153 -23.53 9.31 -14.60
C LEU A 153 -23.80 10.47 -15.57
N PHE A 154 -24.77 11.35 -15.27
CA PHE A 154 -25.01 12.56 -16.06
C PHE A 154 -23.81 13.54 -16.03
N TYR A 155 -23.08 13.60 -14.92
CA TYR A 155 -21.85 14.40 -14.86
C TYR A 155 -20.76 13.86 -15.79
N PHE A 156 -20.54 12.54 -15.82
CA PHE A 156 -19.55 11.92 -16.72
C PHE A 156 -20.04 11.70 -18.16
N PHE A 157 -21.32 11.96 -18.44
CA PHE A 157 -21.87 11.83 -19.79
C PHE A 157 -21.42 12.99 -20.68
N PHE A 158 -20.22 12.87 -21.25
CA PHE A 158 -19.62 13.91 -22.07
C PHE A 158 -20.28 14.10 -23.45
N SER A 159 -21.13 13.16 -23.87
CA SER A 159 -21.81 13.21 -25.18
C SER A 159 -23.02 14.16 -25.24
N VAL A 160 -23.50 14.68 -24.10
CA VAL A 160 -24.60 15.65 -24.05
C VAL A 160 -24.10 16.97 -23.52
N GLU A 161 -24.53 18.06 -24.16
CA GLU A 161 -24.19 19.40 -23.71
C GLU A 161 -24.89 19.73 -22.38
N HIS A 162 -24.12 20.04 -21.34
CA HIS A 162 -24.62 20.37 -20.00
C HIS A 162 -25.31 21.74 -19.94
N LYS A 163 -26.49 21.86 -20.55
CA LYS A 163 -27.35 23.06 -20.52
C LYS A 163 -28.65 22.80 -19.76
N GLY A 164 -29.23 23.86 -19.22
CA GLY A 164 -30.55 23.82 -18.55
C GLY A 164 -30.61 22.85 -17.36
N SER A 165 -31.62 21.96 -17.37
CA SER A 165 -31.87 20.99 -16.30
C SER A 165 -30.77 19.93 -16.15
N VAL A 166 -30.13 19.52 -17.25
CA VAL A 166 -29.02 18.54 -17.24
C VAL A 166 -27.82 19.10 -16.47
N LYS A 167 -27.55 20.41 -16.60
CA LYS A 167 -26.51 21.09 -15.81
C LYS A 167 -26.78 21.03 -14.31
N LYS A 168 -28.05 21.20 -13.90
CA LYS A 168 -28.43 21.14 -12.47
C LYS A 168 -28.24 19.72 -11.92
N ILE A 169 -28.67 18.70 -12.65
CA ILE A 169 -28.51 17.28 -12.26
C ILE A 169 -27.01 16.93 -12.17
N SER A 170 -26.22 17.35 -13.16
CA SER A 170 -24.77 17.17 -13.16
C SER A 170 -24.08 17.87 -11.98
N ASN A 171 -24.49 19.09 -11.63
CA ASN A 171 -23.98 19.79 -10.44
C ASN A 171 -24.28 19.03 -9.14
N VAL A 172 -25.46 18.41 -9.03
CA VAL A 172 -25.77 17.52 -7.89
C VAL A 172 -24.81 16.32 -7.88
N GLY A 173 -24.53 15.73 -9.04
CA GLY A 173 -23.53 14.67 -9.19
C GLY A 173 -22.14 15.09 -8.70
N ILE A 174 -21.71 16.33 -8.96
CA ILE A 174 -20.43 16.86 -8.44
C ILE A 174 -20.40 16.84 -6.92
N TYR A 175 -21.48 17.25 -6.24
CA TYR A 175 -21.53 17.19 -4.77
C TYR A 175 -21.44 15.75 -4.25
N PHE A 176 -22.13 14.80 -4.89
CA PHE A 176 -21.98 13.38 -4.57
C PHE A 176 -20.54 12.89 -4.74
N LEU A 177 -19.85 13.28 -5.81
CA LEU A 177 -18.44 12.96 -6.02
C LEU A 177 -17.55 13.58 -4.94
N MET A 178 -17.77 14.83 -4.56
CA MET A 178 -17.02 15.49 -3.49
C MET A 178 -17.18 14.76 -2.15
N ILE A 179 -18.41 14.33 -1.82
CA ILE A 179 -18.68 13.55 -0.61
C ILE A 179 -17.97 12.20 -0.67
N TYR A 180 -18.07 11.48 -1.80
CA TYR A 180 -17.40 10.18 -1.98
C TYR A 180 -15.88 10.30 -1.88
N PHE A 181 -15.27 11.25 -2.59
CA PHE A 181 -13.82 11.45 -2.51
C PHE A 181 -13.37 11.89 -1.12
N GLY A 182 -14.16 12.74 -0.44
CA GLY A 182 -13.92 13.12 0.95
C GLY A 182 -13.95 11.92 1.89
N ALA A 183 -14.94 11.04 1.75
CA ALA A 183 -15.05 9.81 2.53
C ALA A 183 -13.91 8.81 2.23
N ALA A 184 -13.58 8.62 0.94
CA ALA A 184 -12.50 7.73 0.52
C ALA A 184 -11.13 8.23 1.04
N PHE A 185 -10.85 9.53 0.89
CA PHE A 185 -9.66 10.14 1.47
C PHE A 185 -9.66 10.00 3.00
N GLY A 186 -10.76 10.33 3.67
CA GLY A 186 -10.94 10.18 5.11
C GLY A 186 -10.68 8.75 5.60
N ASN A 187 -11.16 7.74 4.89
CA ASN A 187 -10.91 6.33 5.23
C ASN A 187 -9.41 5.98 5.16
N THR A 188 -8.70 6.46 4.12
CA THR A 188 -7.24 6.23 4.03
C THR A 188 -6.46 6.97 5.11
N VAL A 189 -6.87 8.19 5.46
CA VAL A 189 -6.27 8.97 6.54
C VAL A 189 -6.51 8.29 7.89
N MET A 190 -7.73 7.84 8.14
CA MET A 190 -8.09 7.09 9.35
C MET A 190 -7.29 5.79 9.46
N ALA A 191 -7.13 5.04 8.37
CA ALA A 191 -6.30 3.83 8.37
C ALA A 191 -4.85 4.13 8.76
N ARG A 192 -4.26 5.20 8.22
CA ARG A 192 -2.90 5.63 8.57
C ARG A 192 -2.79 6.09 10.03
N PHE A 193 -3.76 6.84 10.54
CA PHE A 193 -3.81 7.24 11.95
C PHE A 193 -4.03 6.05 12.88
N SER A 194 -4.84 5.06 12.48
CA SER A 194 -5.07 3.84 13.25
C SER A 194 -3.80 3.00 13.36
N LEU A 195 -3.04 2.86 12.26
CA LEU A 195 -1.73 2.22 12.28
C LEU A 195 -0.74 2.99 13.16
N LEU A 196 -0.71 4.32 13.06
CA LEU A 196 0.13 5.18 13.90
C LEU A 196 -0.22 5.02 15.38
N TYR A 197 -1.51 5.05 15.72
CA TYR A 197 -1.99 4.81 17.08
C TYR A 197 -1.54 3.44 17.58
N GLY A 198 -1.69 2.38 16.77
CA GLY A 198 -1.22 1.05 17.13
C GLY A 198 0.28 1.01 17.44
N ARG A 199 1.11 1.74 16.68
CA ARG A 199 2.55 1.86 17.00
C ARG A 199 2.82 2.60 18.31
N PHE A 200 2.04 3.64 18.63
CA PHE A 200 2.16 4.32 19.91
C PHE A 200 1.69 3.46 21.09
N ASP A 201 0.63 2.69 20.90
CA ASP A 201 0.13 1.73 21.89
C ASP A 201 1.18 0.66 22.18
N ASP A 202 1.80 0.08 21.14
CA ASP A 202 2.90 -0.88 21.29
C ASP A 202 4.11 -0.30 22.05
N LEU A 203 4.47 0.96 21.79
CA LEU A 203 5.53 1.66 22.52
C LEU A 203 5.14 1.92 23.98
N ASN A 204 3.88 2.19 24.26
CA ASN A 204 3.37 2.37 25.61
C ASN A 204 3.38 1.04 26.39
N THR A 205 2.95 -0.06 25.78
CA THR A 205 3.05 -1.41 26.37
C THR A 205 4.51 -1.80 26.62
N SER A 206 5.41 -1.46 25.71
CA SER A 206 6.86 -1.71 25.84
C SER A 206 7.54 -0.80 26.89
N ALA A 207 6.87 0.28 27.32
CA ALA A 207 7.33 1.16 28.39
C ALA A 207 6.99 0.63 29.80
N ALA A 208 6.15 -0.40 29.93
CA ALA A 208 5.79 -0.98 31.22
C ALA A 208 7.00 -1.60 31.96
N ALA A 209 6.93 -1.65 33.29
CA ALA A 209 7.97 -2.23 34.14
C ALA A 209 8.27 -3.71 33.82
N SER A 210 7.26 -4.45 33.33
CA SER A 210 7.41 -5.84 32.88
C SER A 210 8.36 -6.01 31.69
N ASN A 211 8.52 -4.97 30.88
CA ASN A 211 9.41 -4.93 29.72
C ASN A 211 10.71 -4.17 30.00
N PHE A 212 11.01 -3.89 31.28
CA PHE A 212 12.19 -3.12 31.71
C PHE A 212 12.27 -1.71 31.10
N TYR A 213 11.13 -1.03 30.90
CA TYR A 213 11.10 0.33 30.36
C TYR A 213 11.85 0.50 29.02
N ALA A 214 11.77 -0.52 28.16
CA ALA A 214 12.51 -0.59 26.88
C ALA A 214 12.41 0.71 26.06
N THR A 215 11.19 1.25 25.92
CA THR A 215 10.93 2.49 25.19
C THR A 215 11.71 3.68 25.75
N GLN A 216 11.74 3.86 27.07
CA GLN A 216 12.41 4.99 27.72
C GLN A 216 13.93 4.87 27.59
N ILE A 217 14.47 3.65 27.75
CA ILE A 217 15.90 3.39 27.64
C ILE A 217 16.38 3.64 26.21
N ILE A 218 15.64 3.16 25.21
CA ILE A 218 15.99 3.33 23.79
C ILE A 218 15.89 4.82 23.39
N LEU A 219 14.83 5.53 23.81
CA LEU A 219 14.71 6.97 23.56
C LEU A 219 15.84 7.76 24.22
N ALA A 220 16.19 7.45 25.48
CA ALA A 220 17.30 8.08 26.18
C ALA A 220 18.64 7.83 25.48
N ALA A 221 18.88 6.61 25.00
CA ALA A 221 20.10 6.26 24.26
C ALA A 221 20.22 7.04 22.94
N ILE A 222 19.12 7.16 22.18
CA ILE A 222 19.10 7.93 20.92
C ILE A 222 19.26 9.42 21.20
N ALA A 223 18.59 9.96 22.21
CA ALA A 223 18.73 11.35 22.62
C ALA A 223 20.17 11.67 23.06
N ALA A 224 20.78 10.80 23.87
CA ALA A 224 22.18 10.92 24.27
C ALA A 224 23.12 10.88 23.07
N TYR A 225 22.91 9.97 22.12
CA TYR A 225 23.69 9.90 20.88
C TYR A 225 23.60 11.21 20.08
N PHE A 226 22.40 11.75 19.87
CA PHE A 226 22.23 13.02 19.14
C PHE A 226 22.82 14.22 19.88
N LEU A 227 22.71 14.27 21.21
CA LEU A 227 23.34 15.32 22.01
C LEU A 227 24.86 15.27 21.88
N ILE A 228 25.46 14.10 22.07
CA ILE A 228 26.91 13.88 21.95
C ILE A 228 27.39 14.26 20.54
N HIS A 229 26.67 13.84 19.49
CA HIS A 229 27.01 14.15 18.11
C HIS A 229 26.89 15.65 17.79
N SER A 230 25.87 16.34 18.32
CA SER A 230 25.70 17.80 18.17
C SER A 230 26.83 18.59 18.84
N PHE A 231 27.26 18.18 20.04
CA PHE A 231 28.38 18.81 20.74
C PHE A 231 29.74 18.56 20.05
N MET A 232 29.96 17.39 19.45
CA MET A 232 31.18 17.11 18.70
C MET A 232 31.19 17.77 17.32
N GLY A 233 30.04 17.88 16.64
CA GLY A 233 29.92 18.57 15.36
C GLY A 233 30.19 20.08 15.44
N LYS A 234 29.88 20.72 16.58
CA LYS A 234 30.21 22.14 16.82
C LYS A 234 31.72 22.40 17.00
N LYS A 235 32.51 21.42 17.43
CA LYS A 235 33.97 21.59 17.56
C LYS A 235 34.68 21.62 16.20
N GLY A 236 34.23 20.83 15.22
CA GLY A 236 34.86 20.79 13.89
C GLY A 236 34.67 22.05 13.05
N GLN A 237 33.56 22.79 13.22
CA GLN A 237 33.33 24.05 12.49
C GLN A 237 34.10 25.25 13.06
N ALA A 238 34.65 25.15 14.27
CA ALA A 238 35.48 26.20 14.86
C ALA A 238 36.96 26.09 14.46
N GLU A 239 37.41 24.92 14.00
CA GLU A 239 38.80 24.69 13.53
C GLU A 239 39.00 25.02 12.05
N GLU A 240 37.95 25.07 11.22
CA GLU A 240 38.03 25.46 9.79
C GLU A 240 37.84 26.96 9.55
N ALA A 241 37.65 27.77 10.59
CA ALA A 241 37.47 29.23 10.52
C ALA A 241 38.71 30.03 10.98
N HIS A 242 39.88 29.40 11.07
CA HIS A 242 41.15 30.05 11.40
C HIS A 242 42.22 29.81 10.33
#